data_AF-A0A969K022-F1
#
_entry.id   AF-A0A969K022-F1
#
_cell.length_a   1.000
_cell.length_b   1.000
_cell.length_c   1.000
_cell.angle_alpha   90.00
_cell.angle_beta   90.00
_cell.angle_gamma   90.00
#
_symmetry.space_group_name_H-M   'P 1'
#
loop_
_entity.id
_entity.type
_entity.pdbx_description
1 polymer ?
#
loop_
_entity_poly.entity_id
_entity_poly.type
_entity_poly.pdbx_seq_one_letter_code
_entity_poly.pdbx_strand_id
1 'polypeptide(L)'
;MVAIFANAAGRFGVNTKEAERFIKFLVVGTLGFVVDFGIYNLLLGPLDTLLTSGSAVETFLLSLGLSQEWVEGTLPALLAGTISFICAIISNFTWNRYWTYPDSRSKPIVRQFTQFFLVSLSAIVLRLPHYRLHPLTIHPFGW
;
A
#
# COMPACT_ATOMS: atom_id res chain seq x y z
N MET A 1 -6.63 19.72 -16.11
CA MET A 1 -7.36 19.65 -14.82
C MET A 1 -6.49 20.09 -13.63
N VAL A 2 -5.30 19.51 -13.42
CA VAL A 2 -4.38 19.90 -12.32
C VAL A 2 -4.04 21.41 -12.31
N ALA A 3 -3.75 22.01 -13.47
CA ALA A 3 -3.44 23.44 -13.57
C ALA A 3 -4.60 24.38 -13.18
N ILE A 4 -5.85 23.92 -13.28
CA ILE A 4 -7.04 24.71 -12.93
C ILE A 4 -7.15 24.81 -11.41
N PHE A 5 -7.00 23.67 -10.70
CA PHE A 5 -6.98 23.63 -9.24
C PHE A 5 -5.76 24.39 -8.67
N ALA A 6 -4.60 24.29 -9.32
CA ALA A 6 -3.41 25.05 -8.92
C ALA A 6 -3.60 26.56 -9.04
N ASN A 7 -4.27 27.05 -10.10
CA ASN A 7 -4.61 28.47 -10.24
C ASN A 7 -5.66 28.94 -9.23
N ALA A 8 -6.62 28.08 -8.86
CA ALA A 8 -7.55 28.36 -7.78
C ALA A 8 -6.83 28.50 -6.43
N ALA A 9 -5.84 27.65 -6.14
CA ALA A 9 -5.01 27.75 -4.94
C ALA A 9 -4.15 29.03 -4.92
N GLY A 10 -3.70 29.50 -6.09
CA GLY A 10 -2.99 30.78 -6.23
C GLY A 10 -3.78 31.99 -5.75
N ARG A 11 -5.13 31.94 -5.79
CA ARG A 11 -6.00 32.99 -5.24
C ARG A 11 -5.95 33.08 -3.71
N PHE A 12 -5.43 32.06 -3.05
CA PHE A 12 -5.20 32.02 -1.59
C PHE A 12 -3.74 32.31 -1.21
N GLY A 13 -2.92 32.82 -2.14
CA GLY A 13 -1.51 33.14 -1.88
C GLY A 13 -0.55 31.95 -1.92
N VAL A 14 -1.01 30.77 -2.32
CA VAL A 14 -0.15 29.57 -2.45
C VAL A 14 0.62 29.59 -3.77
N ASN A 15 1.90 29.21 -3.75
CA ASN A 15 2.71 29.11 -4.95
C ASN A 15 2.12 28.07 -5.92
N THR A 16 1.64 28.52 -7.09
CA THR A 16 0.93 27.67 -8.06
C THR A 16 1.75 26.47 -8.53
N LYS A 17 3.08 26.60 -8.63
CA LYS A 17 3.98 25.48 -8.98
C LYS A 17 4.07 24.42 -7.89
N GLU A 18 4.02 24.84 -6.63
CA GLU A 18 4.04 23.93 -5.49
C GLU A 18 2.70 23.23 -5.31
N ALA A 19 1.59 23.97 -5.48
CA ALA A 19 0.24 23.41 -5.51
C ALA A 19 0.08 22.35 -6.60
N GLU A 20 0.63 22.59 -7.81
CA GLU A 20 0.62 21.60 -8.88
C GLU A 20 1.37 20.32 -8.50
N ARG A 21 2.54 20.44 -7.86
CA ARG A 21 3.34 19.30 -7.39
C ARG A 21 2.62 18.53 -6.28
N PHE A 22 1.98 19.24 -5.35
CA PHE A 22 1.20 18.63 -4.28
C PHE A 22 -0.02 17.85 -4.83
N ILE A 23 -0.75 18.41 -5.80
CA ILE A 23 -1.87 17.70 -6.42
C ILE A 23 -1.39 16.45 -7.17
N LYS A 24 -0.28 16.53 -7.92
CA LYS A 24 0.32 15.35 -8.56
C LYS A 24 0.74 14.30 -7.54
N PHE A 25 1.33 14.72 -6.42
CA PHE A 25 1.67 13.82 -5.31
C PHE A 25 0.44 13.11 -4.75
N LEU A 26 -0.67 13.82 -4.51
CA LEU A 26 -1.92 13.20 -4.05
C LEU A 26 -2.51 12.21 -5.06
N VAL A 27 -2.45 12.53 -6.36
CA VAL A 27 -2.91 11.64 -7.43
C VAL A 27 -2.08 10.35 -7.44
N VAL A 28 -0.75 10.46 -7.39
CA VAL A 28 0.13 9.28 -7.32
C VAL A 28 -0.10 8.49 -6.04
N GLY A 29 -0.32 9.17 -4.90
CA GLY A 29 -0.67 8.52 -3.64
C GLY A 29 -1.95 7.69 -3.72
N THR A 30 -2.99 8.24 -4.36
CA THR A 30 -4.26 7.52 -4.60
C THR A 30 -4.03 6.31 -5.50
N LEU A 31 -3.20 6.44 -6.54
CA LEU A 31 -2.82 5.32 -7.40
C LEU A 31 -2.06 4.23 -6.63
N GLY A 32 -1.16 4.62 -5.73
CA GLY A 32 -0.47 3.70 -4.82
C GLY A 32 -1.43 2.89 -3.94
N PHE A 33 -2.49 3.53 -3.41
CA PHE A 33 -3.54 2.84 -2.66
C PHE A 33 -4.30 1.81 -3.50
N VAL A 34 -4.64 2.16 -4.75
CA VAL A 34 -5.29 1.22 -5.68
C VAL A 34 -4.38 0.02 -5.98
N VAL A 35 -3.08 0.26 -6.16
CA VAL A 35 -2.08 -0.81 -6.35
C VAL A 35 -1.99 -1.71 -5.11
N ASP A 36 -1.93 -1.13 -3.91
CA ASP A 36 -1.89 -1.89 -2.66
C ASP A 36 -3.13 -2.78 -2.52
N PHE A 37 -4.32 -2.19 -2.64
CA PHE A 37 -5.58 -2.92 -2.55
C PHE A 37 -5.68 -4.01 -3.61
N GLY A 38 -5.34 -3.69 -4.86
CA GLY A 38 -5.39 -4.64 -5.97
C GLY A 38 -4.46 -5.84 -5.74
N ILE A 39 -3.20 -5.60 -5.38
CA ILE A 39 -2.22 -6.67 -5.15
C ILE A 39 -2.59 -7.50 -3.91
N TYR A 40 -3.05 -6.86 -2.84
CA TYR A 40 -3.49 -7.56 -1.64
C TYR A 40 -4.61 -8.55 -1.95
N ASN A 41 -5.68 -8.09 -2.61
CA ASN A 41 -6.80 -8.96 -2.98
C ASN A 41 -6.41 -10.04 -4.00
N LEU A 42 -5.48 -9.74 -4.90
CA LEU A 42 -4.99 -10.71 -5.88
C LEU A 42 -4.13 -11.81 -5.24
N LEU A 43 -3.31 -11.46 -4.26
CA LEU A 43 -2.39 -12.41 -3.61
C LEU A 43 -3.03 -13.21 -2.48
N LEU A 44 -4.05 -12.65 -1.81
CA LEU A 44 -4.65 -13.29 -0.64
C LEU A 44 -5.22 -14.67 -0.98
N GLY A 45 -6.04 -14.79 -2.02
CA GLY A 45 -6.67 -16.06 -2.41
C GLY A 45 -5.66 -17.18 -2.73
N PRO A 46 -4.67 -16.95 -3.61
CA PRO A 46 -3.62 -17.94 -3.89
C PRO A 46 -2.80 -18.32 -2.65
N LEU A 47 -2.45 -17.36 -1.78
CA LEU A 47 -1.70 -17.66 -0.56
C LEU A 47 -2.53 -18.47 0.44
N ASP A 48 -3.81 -18.15 0.57
CA ASP A 48 -4.75 -18.90 1.41
C ASP A 48 -4.92 -20.33 0.89
N THR A 49 -5.04 -20.50 -0.43
CA THR A 49 -5.12 -21.82 -1.08
C THR A 49 -3.85 -22.64 -0.87
N LEU A 50 -2.68 -21.99 -0.93
CA LEU A 50 -1.38 -22.66 -0.71
C LEU A 50 -1.19 -23.09 0.75
N LEU A 51 -1.77 -22.37 1.70
CA LEU A 51 -1.64 -22.59 3.14
C LEU A 51 -2.89 -23.23 3.77
N THR A 52 -3.86 -23.67 2.95
CA THR A 52 -5.08 -24.33 3.39
C THR A 52 -4.77 -25.64 4.13
N SER A 53 -5.65 -26.01 5.07
CA SER A 53 -5.60 -27.26 5.82
C SER A 53 -5.35 -28.48 4.93
N GLY A 54 -4.33 -29.25 5.26
CA GLY A 54 -3.91 -30.45 4.53
C GLY A 54 -3.00 -30.19 3.34
N SER A 55 -2.59 -28.95 3.06
CA SER A 55 -1.62 -28.68 2.01
C SER A 55 -0.23 -29.19 2.39
N ALA A 56 0.58 -29.52 1.37
CA ALA A 56 1.96 -29.95 1.60
C ALA A 56 2.80 -28.85 2.27
N VAL A 57 2.52 -27.58 1.95
CA VAL A 57 3.21 -26.42 2.52
C VAL A 57 2.84 -26.26 3.98
N GLU A 58 1.55 -26.35 4.31
CA GLU A 58 1.08 -26.26 5.69
C GLU A 58 1.68 -27.37 6.55
N THR A 59 1.58 -28.63 6.08
CA THR A 59 2.16 -29.78 6.79
C THR A 59 3.66 -29.62 7.04
N PHE A 60 4.39 -29.10 6.05
CA PHE A 60 5.81 -28.79 6.21
C PHE A 60 6.05 -27.69 7.25
N LEU A 61 5.29 -26.59 7.20
CA LEU A 61 5.44 -25.48 8.15
C LEU A 61 5.09 -25.89 9.59
N LEU A 62 4.05 -26.71 9.77
CA LEU A 62 3.71 -27.30 11.06
C LEU A 62 4.84 -28.22 11.57
N SER A 63 5.52 -28.96 10.68
CA SER A 63 6.68 -29.78 11.04
C SER A 63 7.87 -28.95 11.54
N LEU A 64 7.97 -27.68 11.15
CA LEU A 64 8.95 -26.72 11.68
C LEU A 64 8.56 -26.12 13.03
N GLY A 65 7.41 -26.51 13.59
CA GLY A 65 6.90 -26.03 14.87
C GLY A 65 6.08 -24.74 14.80
N LEU A 66 5.64 -24.31 13.60
CA LEU A 66 4.67 -23.23 13.47
C LEU A 66 3.29 -23.72 13.90
N SER A 67 2.51 -22.86 14.56
CA SER A 67 1.16 -23.19 14.98
C SER A 67 0.16 -23.00 13.85
N GLN A 68 -0.89 -23.83 13.82
CA GLN A 68 -1.93 -23.78 12.79
C GLN A 68 -2.60 -22.39 12.69
N GLU A 69 -2.83 -21.73 13.84
CA GLU A 69 -3.36 -20.36 13.89
C GLU A 69 -2.51 -19.35 13.12
N TRP A 70 -1.19 -19.50 13.17
CA TRP A 70 -0.27 -18.63 12.45
C TRP A 70 -0.22 -18.98 10.96
N VAL A 71 -0.24 -20.26 10.62
CA VAL A 71 -0.09 -20.73 9.24
C VAL A 71 -1.31 -20.42 8.39
N GLU A 72 -2.51 -20.70 8.88
CA GLU A 72 -3.75 -20.51 8.11
C GLU A 72 -4.31 -19.11 8.33
N GLY A 73 -4.24 -18.58 9.55
CA GLY A 73 -4.86 -17.30 9.89
C GLY A 73 -4.01 -16.08 9.55
N THR A 74 -2.73 -16.11 9.95
CA THR A 74 -1.92 -14.88 9.99
C THR A 74 -0.97 -14.74 8.80
N LEU A 75 -0.31 -15.82 8.38
CA LEU A 75 0.72 -15.80 7.34
C LEU A 75 0.21 -15.33 5.97
N PRO A 76 -0.94 -15.80 5.42
CA PRO A 76 -1.40 -15.38 4.11
C PRO A 76 -1.64 -13.86 4.04
N ALA A 77 -2.38 -13.32 5.02
CA ALA A 77 -2.70 -11.90 5.10
C ALA A 77 -1.45 -11.04 5.34
N LEU A 78 -0.51 -11.51 6.18
CA LEU A 78 0.74 -10.81 6.44
C LEU A 78 1.63 -10.74 5.19
N LEU A 79 1.77 -11.86 4.47
CA LEU A 79 2.58 -11.93 3.26
C LEU A 79 1.96 -11.10 2.13
N ALA A 80 0.67 -11.30 1.85
CA ALA A 80 -0.07 -10.52 0.86
C ALA A 80 0.05 -9.02 1.17
N GLY A 81 -0.19 -8.64 2.44
CA GLY A 81 -0.16 -7.25 2.87
C GLY A 81 1.23 -6.62 2.89
N THR A 82 2.28 -7.40 3.14
CA THR A 82 3.65 -6.89 3.10
C THR A 82 4.10 -6.67 1.65
N ILE A 83 3.83 -7.65 0.77
CA ILE A 83 4.18 -7.57 -0.65
C ILE A 83 3.42 -6.42 -1.32
N SER A 84 2.11 -6.34 -1.11
CA SER A 84 1.28 -5.28 -1.70
C SER A 84 1.75 -3.88 -1.29
N PHE A 85 2.09 -3.71 -0.02
CA PHE A 85 2.54 -2.43 0.53
C PHE A 85 3.90 -2.03 -0.02
N ILE A 86 4.84 -2.96 -0.14
CA ILE A 86 6.16 -2.71 -0.77
C ILE A 86 5.97 -2.31 -2.24
N CYS A 87 5.13 -3.04 -2.98
CA CYS A 87 4.82 -2.71 -4.37
C CYS A 87 4.18 -1.32 -4.51
N ALA A 88 3.28 -0.95 -3.60
CA ALA A 88 2.68 0.38 -3.56
C ALA A 88 3.69 1.49 -3.29
N ILE A 89 4.61 1.30 -2.34
CA ILE A 89 5.70 2.26 -2.06
C ILE A 89 6.59 2.43 -3.29
N ILE A 90 7.02 1.33 -3.91
CA ILE A 90 7.89 1.37 -5.10
C ILE A 90 7.19 2.08 -6.26
N SER A 91 5.92 1.76 -6.49
CA SER A 91 5.10 2.40 -7.53
C SER A 91 4.98 3.91 -7.26
N ASN A 92 4.60 4.30 -6.04
CA ASN A 92 4.41 5.68 -5.65
C ASN A 92 5.72 6.49 -5.73
N PHE A 93 6.86 5.90 -5.32
CA PHE A 93 8.18 6.50 -5.49
C PHE A 93 8.54 6.70 -6.98
N THR A 94 8.32 5.68 -7.80
CA THR A 94 8.63 5.68 -9.23
C THR A 94 7.88 6.80 -9.94
N TRP A 95 6.55 6.86 -9.77
CA TRP A 95 5.72 7.90 -10.38
C TRP A 95 6.04 9.30 -9.85
N ASN A 96 6.34 9.46 -8.56
CA ASN A 96 6.76 10.75 -8.03
C ASN A 96 8.11 11.22 -8.60
N ARG A 97 9.05 10.29 -8.85
CA ARG A 97 10.35 10.61 -9.43
C ARG A 97 10.26 10.98 -10.92
N TYR A 98 9.41 10.30 -11.69
CA TYR A 98 9.32 10.53 -13.14
C TYR A 98 8.31 11.63 -13.53
N TRP A 99 7.25 11.83 -12.75
CA TRP A 99 6.16 12.74 -13.13
C TRP A 99 5.98 13.93 -12.17
N THR A 100 5.93 13.70 -10.86
CA THR A 100 5.69 14.78 -9.88
C THR A 100 6.89 15.71 -9.74
N TYR A 101 8.10 15.14 -9.64
CA TYR A 101 9.36 15.87 -9.46
C TYR A 101 10.42 15.41 -10.48
N PRO A 102 10.23 15.68 -11.79
CA PRO A 102 11.16 15.25 -12.82
C PRO A 102 12.59 15.80 -12.64
N ASP A 103 12.75 16.93 -11.95
CA ASP A 103 14.05 17.54 -11.63
C ASP A 103 14.84 16.74 -10.57
N SER A 104 14.16 15.88 -9.80
CA SER A 104 14.77 15.03 -8.78
C SER A 104 15.62 13.89 -9.36
N ARG A 105 15.61 13.71 -10.70
CA ARG A 105 16.36 12.66 -11.40
C ARG A 105 17.89 12.78 -11.27
N SER A 106 18.42 14.00 -11.17
CA SER A 106 19.86 14.27 -11.06
C SER A 106 20.45 14.06 -9.65
N LYS A 107 19.61 13.74 -8.66
CA LYS A 107 20.02 13.57 -7.26
C LYS A 107 20.08 12.08 -6.85
N PRO A 108 20.90 11.73 -5.84
CA PRO A 108 21.08 10.35 -5.40
C PRO A 108 19.78 9.73 -4.87
N ILE A 109 19.47 8.51 -5.35
CA ILE A 109 18.23 7.78 -5.11
C ILE A 109 18.00 7.46 -3.62
N VAL A 110 19.06 7.07 -2.89
CA VAL A 110 18.93 6.59 -1.50
C VAL A 110 18.36 7.68 -0.58
N ARG A 111 18.85 8.91 -0.68
CA ARG A 111 18.38 10.02 0.17
C ARG A 111 16.92 10.39 -0.11
N GLN A 112 16.47 10.30 -1.36
CA GLN A 112 15.07 10.54 -1.73
C GLN A 112 14.16 9.40 -1.29
N PHE A 113 14.65 8.16 -1.43
CA PHE A 113 13.90 6.98 -0.99
C PHE A 113 13.70 6.99 0.52
N THR A 114 14.71 7.32 1.33
CA THR A 114 14.55 7.42 2.79
C THR A 114 13.54 8.48 3.19
N GLN A 115 13.57 9.67 2.58
CA GLN A 115 12.58 10.72 2.84
C GLN A 115 11.17 10.27 2.46
N PHE A 116 11.04 9.61 1.31
CA PHE A 116 9.77 9.09 0.83
C PHE A 116 9.24 7.93 1.68
N PHE A 117 10.14 7.06 2.16
CA PHE A 117 9.83 5.96 3.07
C PHE A 117 9.28 6.49 4.41
N LEU A 118 9.91 7.52 4.96
CA LEU A 118 9.43 8.18 6.18
C LEU A 118 8.04 8.81 5.99
N VAL A 119 7.76 9.40 4.82
CA VAL A 119 6.41 9.87 4.48
C VAL A 119 5.45 8.69 4.31
N SER A 120 5.88 7.58 3.70
CA SER A 120 5.05 6.39 3.48
C SER A 120 4.69 5.66 4.78
N LEU A 121 5.44 5.85 5.88
CA LEU A 121 5.03 5.40 7.21
C LEU A 121 3.71 6.04 7.67
N SER A 122 3.35 7.23 7.16
CA SER A 122 2.02 7.81 7.43
C SER A 122 0.88 6.96 6.85
N ALA A 123 1.14 6.13 5.83
CA ALA A 123 0.16 5.18 5.31
C ALA A 123 -0.12 4.03 6.29
N ILE A 124 0.82 3.70 7.20
CA ILE A 124 0.59 2.72 8.28
C ILE A 124 -0.49 3.23 9.25
N VAL A 125 -0.58 4.55 9.46
CA VAL A 125 -1.63 5.17 10.28
C VAL A 125 -3.01 4.95 9.67
N LEU A 126 -3.13 4.96 8.35
CA LEU A 126 -4.37 4.63 7.63
C LEU A 126 -4.67 3.12 7.62
N ARG A 127 -3.64 2.28 7.79
CA ARG A 127 -3.75 0.81 7.79
C ARG A 127 -4.23 0.24 9.13
N LEU A 128 -3.88 0.89 10.24
CA LEU A 128 -4.18 0.43 11.61
C LEU A 128 -5.69 0.30 11.96
N PRO A 129 -6.62 1.15 11.47
CA PRO A 129 -8.04 1.02 11.76
C PRO A 129 -8.71 -0.20 11.11
N HIS A 130 -8.19 -0.67 9.96
CA HIS A 130 -8.82 -1.78 9.23
C HIS A 130 -8.84 -3.08 10.05
N TYR A 131 -7.76 -3.37 10.76
CA TYR A 131 -7.64 -4.58 11.58
C TYR A 131 -8.48 -4.53 12.87
N ARG A 132 -8.90 -3.34 13.34
CA ARG A 132 -9.71 -3.19 14.56
C ARG A 132 -11.21 -3.10 14.32
N LEU A 133 -11.65 -2.97 13.07
CA LEU A 133 -13.07 -2.93 12.69
C LEU A 133 -13.62 -4.28 12.21
N HIS A 134 -12.79 -5.32 12.18
CA HIS A 134 -13.19 -6.66 11.74
C HIS A 134 -13.86 -7.60 12.78
N PRO A 135 -14.49 -7.15 13.90
CA PRO A 135 -15.44 -8.01 14.60
C PRO A 135 -16.85 -8.08 13.98
N LEU A 136 -17.18 -7.34 12.89
CA LEU A 136 -18.60 -7.13 12.50
C LEU A 136 -18.97 -7.32 11.02
N THR A 137 -18.22 -8.08 10.22
CA THR A 137 -18.63 -8.40 8.82
C THR A 137 -18.50 -9.87 8.45
N ILE A 138 -19.10 -10.73 9.27
CA ILE A 138 -19.64 -12.05 8.90
C ILE A 138 -20.92 -12.15 9.76
N HIS A 139 -22.11 -11.75 9.30
CA HIS A 139 -23.00 -12.43 8.36
C HIS A 139 -24.05 -11.42 7.85
N PRO A 140 -24.42 -11.40 6.55
CA PRO A 140 -25.67 -10.78 6.15
C PRO A 140 -26.71 -11.74 5.56
N PHE A 141 -26.48 -13.06 5.47
CA PHE A 141 -27.56 -13.99 5.13
C PHE A 141 -27.36 -15.33 5.85
N GLY A 142 -28.21 -15.59 6.84
CA GLY A 142 -28.36 -16.89 7.45
C GLY A 142 -29.18 -17.80 6.54
N TRP A 143 -28.49 -18.82 6.01
CA TRP A 143 -28.94 -20.18 5.71
C TRP A 143 -27.68 -21.06 5.72
#